data_AF-A0A7W1F9D5-F1
#
_entry.id   AF-A0A7W1F9D5-F1
#
_cell.length_a   1.000
_cell.length_b   1.000
_cell.length_c   1.000
_cell.angle_alpha   90.00
_cell.angle_beta   90.00
_cell.angle_gamma   90.00
#
_symmetry.space_group_name_H-M   'P 1'
#
loop_
_entity.id
_entity.type
_entity.pdbx_description
1 polymer ?
#
loop_
_entity_poly.entity_id
_entity_poly.type
_entity_poly.pdbx_seq_one_letter_code
_entity_poly.pdbx_strand_id
1 'polypeptide(L)' 'MPLALTLSPSDGPDDVDNGYASTRAFYAANGFTLGRDFEGYWSGGSTRVLMIRVLG' A
#
# COMPACT_ATOMS: atom_id res chain seq x y z
N MET A 1 19.47 -3.24 10.23
CA MET A 1 18.14 -3.85 10.42
C MET A 1 17.58 -4.15 9.03
N PRO A 2 17.24 -5.42 8.73
CA PRO A 2 16.64 -5.78 7.45
C PRO A 2 15.26 -5.10 7.25
N LEU A 3 14.92 -4.80 6.00
CA LEU A 3 13.66 -4.16 5.61
C LEU A 3 12.90 -5.03 4.61
N ALA A 4 11.59 -5.12 4.78
CA ALA A 4 10.68 -5.65 3.76
C ALA A 4 9.90 -4.49 3.12
N LEU A 5 9.87 -4.48 1.79
CA LEU A 5 9.21 -3.45 0.98
C LEU A 5 8.14 -4.10 0.11
N THR A 6 6.95 -3.51 0.06
CA THR A 6 5.88 -3.95 -0.84
C THR A 6 5.11 -2.76 -1.41
N LEU A 7 4.49 -2.94 -2.58
CA LEU A 7 3.63 -1.94 -3.20
C LEU A 7 2.17 -2.36 -3.05
N SER A 8 1.32 -1.45 -2.58
CA SER A 8 -0.13 -1.62 -2.49
C SER A 8 -0.84 -0.52 -3.29
N PRO A 9 -2.01 -0.77 -3.90
CA PRO A 9 -2.91 0.31 -4.31
C PRO A 9 -3.29 1.25 -3.14
N SER A 10 -3.56 2.52 -3.43
CA SER A 10 -3.87 3.61 -2.48
C SER A 10 -5.33 4.04 -2.44
N ASP A 11 -6.20 3.42 -3.24
CA ASP A 11 -7.60 3.81 -3.42
C ASP A 11 -8.27 4.15 -2.07
N GLY A 12 -9.02 5.25 -2.01
CA GLY A 12 -9.73 5.67 -0.79
C GLY A 12 -10.78 4.62 -0.35
N PRO A 13 -11.31 4.72 0.88
CA PRO A 13 -12.38 3.81 1.34
C PRO A 13 -13.63 3.82 0.44
N ASP A 14 -13.80 4.86 -0.39
CA ASP A 14 -14.92 5.04 -1.32
C ASP A 14 -14.57 4.70 -2.79
N ASP A 15 -13.30 4.39 -3.09
CA ASP A 15 -12.82 4.12 -4.44
C ASP A 15 -12.99 2.63 -4.79
N VAL A 16 -14.21 2.28 -5.18
CA VAL A 16 -14.61 1.02 -5.85
C VAL A 16 -14.45 -0.27 -5.00
N ASP A 17 -15.36 -1.22 -5.21
CA ASP A 17 -15.45 -2.55 -4.58
C ASP A 17 -14.29 -3.51 -4.98
N ASN A 18 -13.07 -2.98 -5.11
CA ASN A 18 -11.96 -3.61 -5.81
C ASN A 18 -10.96 -4.29 -4.86
N GLY A 19 -11.35 -4.86 -3.70
CA GLY A 19 -10.45 -5.69 -2.87
C GLY A 19 -9.11 -5.06 -2.42
N TYR A 20 -8.91 -3.76 -2.62
CA TYR A 20 -7.62 -3.09 -2.41
C TYR A 20 -7.52 -2.47 -1.02
N ALA A 21 -8.63 -2.03 -0.44
CA ALA A 21 -8.71 -1.67 0.97
C ALA A 21 -8.36 -2.87 1.89
N SER A 22 -8.83 -4.07 1.55
CA SER A 22 -8.48 -5.30 2.28
C SER A 22 -7.00 -5.68 2.11
N THR A 23 -6.40 -5.38 0.96
CA THR A 23 -4.95 -5.55 0.73
C THR A 23 -4.12 -4.67 1.68
N ARG A 24 -4.49 -3.39 1.86
CA ARG A 24 -3.81 -2.51 2.82
C ARG A 24 -4.00 -2.96 4.26
N ALA A 25 -5.23 -3.35 4.63
CA ALA A 25 -5.53 -3.85 5.97
C ALA A 25 -4.71 -5.10 6.29
N PHE A 26 -4.56 -6.02 5.32
CA PHE A 26 -3.70 -7.19 5.44
C PHE A 26 -2.24 -6.82 5.72
N TYR A 27 -1.66 -5.90 4.95
CA TYR A 27 -0.26 -5.50 5.17
C TYR A 27 -0.07 -4.76 6.50
N ALA A 28 -1.00 -3.88 6.87
CA ALA A 28 -0.99 -3.19 8.16
C ALA A 28 -1.04 -4.19 9.34
N ALA A 29 -1.91 -5.20 9.26
CA ALA A 29 -1.99 -6.28 10.26
C ALA A 29 -0.69 -7.11 10.36
N ASN A 30 0.13 -7.12 9.31
CA ASN A 30 1.44 -7.78 9.28
C ASN A 30 2.61 -6.85 9.68
N GLY A 31 2.32 -5.67 10.22
CA GLY A 31 3.32 -4.73 10.73
C GLY A 31 4.00 -3.89 9.65
N PHE A 32 3.41 -3.80 8.45
CA PHE A 32 3.84 -2.82 7.46
C PHE A 32 3.20 -1.46 7.73
N THR A 33 3.95 -0.39 7.50
CA THR A 33 3.49 1.01 7.59
C THR A 33 3.60 1.69 6.23
N LEU A 34 2.84 2.77 6.05
CA LEU A 34 2.94 3.59 4.84
C LEU A 34 4.31 4.28 4.79
N GLY A 35 5.04 4.06 3.70
CA GLY A 35 6.34 4.69 3.45
C GLY A 35 6.25 5.88 2.48
N ARG A 36 5.51 5.73 1.37
CA ARG A 36 5.40 6.76 0.34
C ARG A 36 4.20 6.54 -0.58
N ASP A 37 3.54 7.63 -0.99
CA ASP A 37 2.55 7.62 -2.07
C ASP A 37 3.20 7.93 -3.44
N PHE A 38 2.73 7.25 -4.49
CA PHE A 38 3.18 7.41 -5.87
C PHE A 38 2.01 7.84 -6.77
N GLU A 39 1.46 9.01 -6.46
CA GLU A 39 0.43 9.64 -7.28
C GLU A 39 0.98 9.93 -8.69
N GLY A 40 0.20 9.61 -9.72
CA GLY A 40 0.52 9.91 -11.13
C GLY A 40 1.71 9.15 -11.74
N TYR A 41 2.40 8.28 -10.99
CA TYR A 41 3.58 7.56 -11.49
C TYR A 41 3.23 6.42 -12.47
N TRP A 42 1.99 5.91 -12.40
CA TRP A 42 1.46 4.92 -13.33
C TRP A 42 0.21 5.45 -14.03
N SER A 43 0.17 5.33 -15.35
CA SER A 43 -1.01 5.66 -16.16
C SER A 43 -2.09 4.59 -15.94
N GLY A 44 -3.09 4.88 -15.11
CA GLY A 44 -4.17 3.92 -14.84
C GLY A 44 -5.15 4.25 -13.74
N GLY A 45 -5.14 5.46 -13.18
CA GLY A 45 -6.12 5.91 -12.18
C GLY A 45 -5.93 5.35 -10.76
N SER A 46 -5.26 4.21 -10.59
CA SER A 46 -4.93 3.66 -9.27
C SER A 46 -3.61 4.24 -8.76
N THR A 47 -3.68 5.10 -7.75
CA THR A 47 -2.50 5.51 -6.99
C THR A 47 -1.88 4.29 -6.30
N ARG A 48 -0.55 4.18 -6.28
CA ARG A 48 0.17 3.10 -5.59
C ARG A 48 0.92 3.67 -4.40
N VAL A 49 1.10 2.87 -3.36
CA VAL A 49 1.83 3.22 -2.15
C VAL A 49 2.91 2.21 -1.85
N LEU A 50 4.05 2.69 -1.36
CA LEU A 50 5.07 1.89 -0.73
C LEU A 50 4.66 1.60 0.72
N MET A 51 4.65 0.33 1.09
CA MET A 51 4.50 -0.15 2.45
C MET A 51 5.85 -0.74 2.92
N ILE A 52 6.26 -0.40 4.14
CA ILE A 52 7.57 -0.74 4.70
C ILE A 52 7.39 -1.48 6.03
N ARG A 53 8.15 -2.54 6.25
CA ARG A 53 8.26 -3.20 7.56
C ARG A 53 9.73 -3.34 7.95
N VAL A 54 10.05 -2.95 9.18
CA VAL A 54 11.34 -3.24 9.80
C VAL A 54 11.33 -4.67 10.33
N LEU A 55 12.32 -5.46 9.95
CA LEU A 55 12.51 -6.82 10.43
C LEU A 55 13.55 -6.78 11.57
N GLY A 56 13.15 -7.28 12.73
CA GLY A 56 14.01 -7.50 13.89
C GLY A 56 14.82 -8.78 13.77
#